data_AF-A0A956P579-F1
#
_entry.id   AF-A0A956P579-F1
#
_cell.length_a   1.000
_cell.length_b   1.000
_cell.length_c   1.000
_cell.angle_alpha   90.00
_cell.angle_beta   90.00
_cell.angle_gamma   90.00
#
_symmetry.space_group_name_H-M   'P 1'
#
loop_
_entity.id
_entity.type
_entity.pdbx_description
1 polymer ?
#
loop_
_entity_poly.entity_id
_entity_poly.type
_entity_poly.pdbx_seq_one_letter_code
_entity_poly.pdbx_strand_id
1 'polypeptide(L)'
;FDTDNRLFPRPRDPGAVETIRDQFVVFPNLTPFGDPQLVADPAVRNDSLYQTPEYLLFTQGPPAKFNLRLSYVATGGGDRSTLLLNATQIREETEQIFVEGRRLARGIDYSVNYDLGQVTFLDPDALFGNRPATVTARFEQRGFFAIAPTSIFGLTTRYQLGEWGGINLVGLYQREATAFNRPPLGFEPTASLIGGVSTDLRFDVPSVSRFVDRFTSGRMTARSTLDIDAEVAFSRPDPNRSGEAFLDEFEDDQGIPISLRENAWSYGSRPASANGLEALGFAAGFDSTDAVQLTWQNLIPDGRGGARDLRPTDIDTNIVIRGGNSIGTETVLYMTFHADTAGGVVARDNSAAWSLPRRDFRPRWRSLVTPLSLTGRDLSRNEFLEFWVFEGADRPVTSNDMRLVIDLGTVSEDALALAPQTFTVSGGDTTFTGRGYAGVGMLDTERSPTGTFNALTDDIGILGDRPLLTLPDGGEQLVPLCRRSLSNLVEVFPWGDLSARCSVGNGVLDTEDLDGDLLLDARGPTEDVFRYVVDLNDPKYFVRTGVQAVDPTDSTRVAGWRLYRVPLRDVDRTIGQPNIRLVKHLRVTLATPPDNGLPDPVIRFALARMRLVGAPWIARADAPIEG
;
A
#
# COMPACT_ATOMS: atom_id res chain seq x y z
N PHE A 1 -20.15 -27.39 -33.35
CA PHE A 1 -20.68 -26.22 -32.64
C PHE A 1 -20.14 -26.30 -31.24
N ASP A 2 -19.15 -25.46 -30.94
CA ASP A 2 -18.39 -25.45 -29.69
C ASP A 2 -19.27 -24.92 -28.55
N THR A 3 -19.60 -25.80 -27.61
CA THR A 3 -20.42 -25.50 -26.42
C THR A 3 -19.63 -24.76 -25.34
N ASP A 4 -18.30 -24.86 -25.37
CA ASP A 4 -17.42 -24.38 -24.30
C ASP A 4 -16.98 -22.93 -24.55
N ASN A 5 -17.11 -22.44 -25.79
CA ASN A 5 -16.90 -21.04 -26.17
C ASN A 5 -18.17 -20.16 -26.16
N ARG A 6 -19.27 -20.62 -25.57
CA ARG A 6 -20.47 -19.78 -25.42
C ARG A 6 -20.32 -18.87 -24.21
N LEU A 7 -20.28 -17.56 -24.47
CA LEU A 7 -20.33 -16.51 -23.45
C LEU A 7 -21.57 -16.60 -22.53
N PHE A 8 -22.65 -17.26 -22.98
CA PHE A 8 -23.91 -17.39 -22.24
C PHE A 8 -24.44 -18.84 -22.34
N PRO A 9 -24.30 -19.66 -21.27
CA PRO A 9 -24.97 -20.94 -21.19
C PRO A 9 -26.48 -20.73 -21.04
N ARG A 10 -27.30 -21.54 -21.70
CA ARG A 10 -28.76 -21.46 -21.52
C ARG A 10 -29.16 -22.27 -20.29
N PRO A 11 -30.17 -21.86 -19.51
CA PRO A 11 -30.66 -22.61 -18.34
C PRO A 11 -31.14 -24.04 -18.63
N ARG A 12 -31.24 -24.44 -19.91
CA ARG A 12 -31.68 -25.76 -20.36
C ARG A 12 -30.53 -26.63 -20.87
N ASP A 13 -29.29 -26.15 -20.81
CA ASP A 13 -28.13 -26.90 -21.28
C ASP A 13 -27.79 -28.02 -20.26
N PRO A 14 -27.60 -29.29 -20.70
CA PRO A 14 -27.31 -30.38 -19.78
C PRO A 14 -25.93 -30.18 -19.13
N GLY A 15 -25.86 -30.08 -17.80
CA GLY A 15 -24.61 -29.89 -17.06
C GLY A 15 -24.28 -28.44 -16.68
N ALA A 16 -25.23 -27.50 -16.81
CA ALA A 16 -25.09 -26.10 -16.38
C ALA A 16 -25.04 -25.91 -14.83
N VAL A 17 -24.12 -26.61 -14.16
CA VAL A 17 -23.84 -26.46 -12.72
C VAL A 17 -22.84 -25.31 -12.47
N GLU A 18 -22.08 -24.90 -13.50
CA GLU A 18 -21.08 -23.83 -13.46
C GLU A 18 -21.42 -22.65 -14.39
N THR A 19 -22.66 -22.20 -14.43
CA THR A 19 -22.93 -20.84 -14.94
C THR A 19 -22.29 -19.83 -13.99
N ILE A 20 -21.29 -19.09 -14.48
CA ILE A 20 -20.71 -17.92 -13.83
C ILE A 20 -21.86 -17.08 -13.25
N ARG A 21 -21.85 -16.86 -11.93
CA ARG A 21 -22.94 -16.17 -11.20
C ARG A 21 -22.96 -14.66 -11.42
N ASP A 22 -22.00 -14.13 -12.17
CA ASP A 22 -21.88 -12.71 -12.45
C ASP A 22 -22.78 -12.28 -13.61
N GLN A 23 -23.45 -11.15 -13.42
CA GLN A 23 -24.35 -10.56 -14.41
C GLN A 23 -23.56 -9.55 -15.26
N PHE A 24 -23.28 -9.89 -16.51
CA PHE A 24 -22.58 -9.00 -17.44
C PHE A 24 -23.54 -8.23 -18.34
N VAL A 25 -23.27 -6.94 -18.54
CA VAL A 25 -23.84 -6.15 -19.64
C VAL A 25 -22.82 -6.16 -20.79
N VAL A 26 -23.13 -6.85 -21.88
CA VAL A 26 -22.23 -6.95 -23.03
C VAL A 26 -22.79 -6.12 -24.18
N PHE A 27 -22.01 -5.15 -24.66
CA PHE A 27 -22.38 -4.37 -25.85
C PHE A 27 -22.16 -5.21 -27.11
N PRO A 28 -23.05 -5.11 -28.13
CA PRO A 28 -22.94 -5.88 -29.37
C PRO A 28 -21.89 -5.33 -30.35
N ASN A 29 -21.10 -4.33 -29.93
CA ASN A 29 -20.05 -3.69 -30.70
C ASN A 29 -18.76 -3.72 -29.87
N LEU A 30 -17.59 -3.83 -30.50
CA LEU A 30 -16.29 -3.84 -29.80
C LEU A 30 -15.94 -2.46 -29.24
N THR A 31 -16.37 -1.39 -29.89
CA THR A 31 -16.08 0.00 -29.53
C THR A 31 -17.34 0.88 -29.56
N PRO A 32 -18.41 0.55 -28.80
CA PRO A 32 -19.72 1.21 -28.89
C PRO A 32 -19.68 2.73 -28.69
N PHE A 33 -18.74 3.24 -27.89
CA PHE A 33 -18.58 4.67 -27.61
C PHE A 33 -17.63 5.39 -28.58
N GLY A 34 -16.87 4.65 -29.39
CA GLY A 34 -15.95 5.15 -30.40
C GLY A 34 -16.46 5.00 -31.84
N ASP A 35 -17.54 4.24 -32.05
CA ASP A 35 -18.07 3.94 -33.37
C ASP A 35 -18.85 5.15 -33.95
N PRO A 36 -18.47 5.67 -35.13
CA PRO A 36 -19.17 6.78 -35.78
C PRO A 36 -20.62 6.50 -36.17
N GLN A 37 -21.00 5.23 -36.33
CA GLN A 37 -22.37 4.83 -36.65
C GLN A 37 -23.27 4.80 -35.41
N LEU A 38 -22.69 4.58 -34.23
CA LEU A 38 -23.41 4.55 -32.95
C LEU A 38 -23.39 5.91 -32.25
N VAL A 39 -22.29 6.66 -32.38
CA VAL A 39 -22.09 8.00 -31.83
C VAL A 39 -21.82 8.98 -32.98
N ALA A 40 -22.91 9.55 -33.50
CA ALA A 40 -22.88 10.43 -34.66
C ALA A 40 -22.15 11.76 -34.37
N ASP A 41 -22.32 12.32 -33.17
CA ASP A 41 -21.67 13.56 -32.75
C ASP A 41 -20.17 13.32 -32.44
N PRO A 42 -19.24 13.91 -33.22
CA PRO A 42 -17.81 13.76 -32.98
C PRO A 42 -17.33 14.33 -31.65
N ALA A 43 -18.07 15.28 -31.04
CA ALA A 43 -17.66 15.94 -29.80
C ALA A 43 -17.81 15.05 -28.55
N VAL A 44 -18.68 14.03 -28.61
CA VAL A 44 -18.93 13.07 -27.52
C VAL A 44 -18.44 11.66 -27.83
N ARG A 45 -17.93 11.43 -29.05
CA ARG A 45 -17.30 10.17 -29.45
C ARG A 45 -16.00 9.99 -28.68
N ASN A 46 -15.76 8.77 -28.18
CA ASN A 46 -14.62 8.45 -27.35
C ASN A 46 -13.95 7.14 -27.81
N ASP A 47 -13.05 7.26 -28.77
CA ASP A 47 -12.16 6.18 -29.21
C ASP A 47 -11.04 5.92 -28.20
N SER A 48 -10.64 6.95 -27.46
CA SER A 48 -9.62 6.89 -26.42
C SER A 48 -9.95 5.85 -25.35
N LEU A 49 -11.22 5.62 -25.03
CA LEU A 49 -11.63 4.54 -24.10
C LEU A 49 -11.09 3.15 -24.51
N TYR A 50 -10.82 2.93 -25.80
CA TYR A 50 -10.37 1.65 -26.35
C TYR A 50 -8.90 1.67 -26.79
N GLN A 51 -8.39 2.83 -27.18
CA GLN A 51 -7.04 2.98 -27.73
C GLN A 51 -6.04 3.54 -26.72
N THR A 52 -6.53 4.27 -25.72
CA THR A 52 -5.72 4.93 -24.70
C THR A 52 -5.73 4.06 -23.44
N PRO A 53 -4.55 3.64 -22.94
CA PRO A 53 -4.46 2.94 -21.67
C PRO A 53 -5.18 3.72 -20.55
N GLU A 54 -5.87 3.03 -19.65
CA GLU A 54 -6.75 3.64 -18.63
C GLU A 54 -6.10 4.79 -17.84
N TYR A 55 -4.81 4.66 -17.52
CA TYR A 55 -4.06 5.68 -16.78
C TYR A 55 -3.77 6.96 -17.59
N LEU A 56 -3.83 6.91 -18.93
CA LEU A 56 -3.77 8.08 -19.83
C LEU A 56 -5.17 8.55 -20.27
N LEU A 57 -6.19 7.72 -20.11
CA LEU A 57 -7.54 8.02 -20.55
C LEU A 57 -8.05 9.34 -19.97
N PHE A 58 -7.74 9.59 -18.69
CA PHE A 58 -8.12 10.82 -18.00
C PHE A 58 -7.24 12.01 -18.35
N THR A 59 -6.04 11.80 -18.91
CA THR A 59 -5.02 12.85 -19.15
C THR A 59 -4.92 13.29 -20.61
N GLN A 60 -5.07 12.35 -21.55
CA GLN A 60 -4.83 12.54 -22.97
C GLN A 60 -6.07 12.26 -23.84
N GLY A 61 -7.12 11.65 -23.28
CA GLY A 61 -8.39 11.43 -23.98
C GLY A 61 -9.39 12.58 -23.77
N PRO A 62 -10.37 12.76 -24.68
CA PRO A 62 -11.56 13.54 -24.36
C PRO A 62 -12.24 12.93 -23.11
N PRO A 63 -12.86 13.75 -22.24
CA PRO A 63 -13.40 13.29 -20.97
C PRO A 63 -14.38 12.12 -21.15
N ALA A 64 -13.95 10.91 -20.80
CA ALA A 64 -14.69 9.68 -20.99
C ALA A 64 -15.69 9.45 -19.85
N LYS A 65 -16.70 10.31 -19.71
CA LYS A 65 -17.76 10.11 -18.70
C LYS A 65 -19.05 9.61 -19.34
N PHE A 66 -19.23 8.30 -19.37
CA PHE A 66 -20.50 7.65 -19.68
C PHE A 66 -21.15 7.18 -18.39
N ASN A 67 -22.41 7.54 -18.17
CA ASN A 67 -23.17 7.08 -17.00
C ASN A 67 -24.23 6.08 -17.43
N LEU A 68 -24.07 4.82 -17.03
CA LEU A 68 -25.00 3.73 -17.32
C LEU A 68 -25.86 3.49 -16.08
N ARG A 69 -27.11 3.96 -16.11
CA ARG A 69 -28.10 3.67 -15.06
C ARG A 69 -28.96 2.49 -15.49
N LEU A 70 -28.84 1.36 -14.78
CA LEU A 70 -29.65 0.17 -15.00
C LEU A 70 -30.67 0.01 -13.87
N SER A 71 -31.87 -0.46 -14.21
CA SER A 71 -32.88 -0.92 -13.25
C SER A 71 -33.28 -2.32 -13.66
N TYR A 72 -33.18 -3.28 -12.74
CA TYR A 72 -33.55 -4.68 -12.98
C TYR A 72 -34.47 -5.17 -11.86
N VAL A 73 -35.31 -6.14 -12.18
CA VAL A 73 -36.17 -6.84 -11.22
C VAL A 73 -35.64 -8.26 -11.10
N ALA A 74 -35.02 -8.58 -9.97
CA ALA A 74 -34.63 -9.96 -9.67
C ALA A 74 -35.88 -10.72 -9.21
N THR A 75 -36.28 -11.74 -9.96
CA THR A 75 -37.34 -12.66 -9.54
C THR A 75 -36.69 -13.84 -8.84
N GLY A 76 -36.69 -13.83 -7.50
CA GLY A 76 -36.35 -15.01 -6.72
C GLY A 76 -37.49 -16.02 -6.84
N GLY A 77 -37.20 -17.23 -7.34
CA GLY A 77 -38.14 -18.36 -7.30
C GLY A 77 -38.31 -18.84 -5.86
N GLY A 78 -38.97 -18.03 -5.03
CA GLY A 78 -39.29 -18.33 -3.64
C GLY A 78 -40.79 -18.56 -3.45
N ASP A 79 -41.12 -19.30 -2.40
CA ASP A 79 -42.48 -19.42 -1.90
C ASP A 79 -43.10 -18.02 -1.67
N ARG A 80 -44.26 -17.77 -2.29
CA ARG A 80 -45.02 -16.50 -2.18
C ARG A 80 -45.46 -16.22 -0.73
N SER A 81 -45.37 -17.20 0.15
CA SER A 81 -45.60 -17.04 1.59
C SER A 81 -44.48 -16.29 2.30
N THR A 82 -43.31 -16.05 1.68
CA THR A 82 -42.16 -15.45 2.37
C THR A 82 -41.59 -14.22 1.66
N LEU A 83 -41.16 -13.23 2.45
CA LEU A 83 -40.41 -12.06 2.00
C LEU A 83 -39.16 -11.89 2.87
N LEU A 84 -37.99 -11.96 2.25
CA LEU A 84 -36.72 -11.62 2.89
C LEU A 84 -36.51 -10.10 2.80
N LEU A 85 -36.35 -9.46 3.95
CA LEU A 85 -36.12 -8.01 4.07
C LEU A 85 -34.68 -7.60 3.76
N ASN A 86 -33.81 -8.60 3.53
CA ASN A 86 -32.37 -8.43 3.28
C ASN A 86 -31.67 -7.58 4.36
N ALA A 87 -32.15 -7.69 5.60
CA ALA A 87 -31.63 -7.04 6.78
C ALA A 87 -31.68 -8.05 7.93
N THR A 88 -30.62 -8.13 8.72
CA THR A 88 -30.55 -8.98 9.91
C THR A 88 -30.64 -8.11 11.16
N GLN A 89 -31.08 -8.68 12.30
CA GLN A 89 -31.22 -7.93 13.56
C GLN A 89 -32.21 -6.75 13.45
N ILE A 90 -33.39 -7.04 12.88
CA ILE A 90 -34.49 -6.09 12.84
C ILE A 90 -34.96 -5.83 14.26
N ARG A 91 -35.19 -4.57 14.61
CA ARG A 91 -35.72 -4.23 15.93
C ARG A 91 -37.17 -4.67 16.01
N GLU A 92 -37.47 -5.50 17.00
CA GLU A 92 -38.81 -6.03 17.21
C GLU A 92 -39.86 -4.91 17.25
N GLU A 93 -40.99 -5.14 16.60
CA GLU A 93 -42.16 -4.24 16.54
C GLU A 93 -42.00 -2.93 15.76
N THR A 94 -40.91 -2.77 15.02
CA THR A 94 -40.71 -1.60 14.14
C THR A 94 -41.21 -1.84 12.71
N GLU A 95 -41.50 -3.09 12.38
CA GLU A 95 -41.94 -3.51 11.05
C GLU A 95 -43.35 -3.02 10.73
N GLN A 96 -43.50 -2.48 9.53
CA GLN A 96 -44.78 -2.13 8.92
C GLN A 96 -44.77 -2.70 7.50
N ILE A 97 -45.62 -3.70 7.28
CA ILE A 97 -45.77 -4.35 5.98
C ILE A 97 -47.06 -3.85 5.32
N PHE A 98 -46.95 -3.44 4.06
CA PHE A 98 -48.06 -2.98 3.25
C PHE A 98 -48.17 -3.82 1.99
N VAL A 99 -49.39 -4.18 1.62
CA VAL A 99 -49.71 -4.81 0.32
C VAL A 99 -50.67 -3.89 -0.41
N GLU A 100 -50.28 -3.41 -1.59
CA GLU A 100 -51.10 -2.46 -2.38
C GLU A 100 -51.58 -1.24 -1.56
N GLY A 101 -50.72 -0.77 -0.64
CA GLY A 101 -51.02 0.35 0.27
C GLY A 101 -51.84 -0.01 1.52
N ARG A 102 -52.42 -1.22 1.62
CA ARG A 102 -53.08 -1.70 2.85
C ARG A 102 -52.03 -2.15 3.86
N ARG A 103 -52.03 -1.55 5.05
CA ARG A 103 -51.23 -2.02 6.18
C ARG A 103 -51.72 -3.39 6.64
N LEU A 104 -50.80 -4.35 6.74
CA LEU A 104 -51.07 -5.68 7.25
C LEU A 104 -51.01 -5.72 8.79
N ALA A 105 -51.82 -6.57 9.41
CA ALA A 105 -51.84 -6.81 10.85
C ALA A 105 -50.93 -7.98 11.23
N ARG A 106 -49.96 -7.73 12.11
CA ARG A 106 -49.06 -8.78 12.62
C ARG A 106 -49.84 -9.83 13.42
N GLY A 107 -49.49 -11.10 13.24
CA GLY A 107 -50.15 -12.26 13.86
C GLY A 107 -51.47 -12.65 13.21
N ILE A 108 -51.98 -11.85 12.27
CA ILE A 108 -53.22 -12.11 11.52
C ILE A 108 -52.89 -12.29 10.03
N ASP A 109 -52.26 -11.28 9.43
CA ASP A 109 -51.88 -11.28 8.02
C ASP A 109 -50.45 -11.85 7.82
N TYR A 110 -49.53 -11.65 8.78
CA TYR A 110 -48.12 -12.09 8.68
C TYR A 110 -47.45 -12.33 10.05
N SER A 111 -46.33 -13.05 10.05
CA SER A 111 -45.36 -13.18 11.15
C SER A 111 -43.95 -12.78 10.69
N VAL A 112 -43.04 -12.47 11.60
CA VAL A 112 -41.67 -12.05 11.29
C VAL A 112 -40.66 -12.78 12.15
N ASN A 113 -39.59 -13.27 11.52
CA ASN A 113 -38.36 -13.67 12.19
C ASN A 113 -37.39 -12.47 12.15
N TYR A 114 -37.19 -11.82 13.31
CA TYR A 114 -36.40 -10.60 13.42
C TYR A 114 -34.89 -10.81 13.27
N ASP A 115 -34.41 -11.99 13.64
CA ASP A 115 -32.98 -12.33 13.51
C ASP A 115 -32.60 -12.49 12.04
N LEU A 116 -33.44 -13.20 11.28
CA LEU A 116 -33.23 -13.49 9.86
C LEU A 116 -33.80 -12.44 8.91
N GLY A 117 -34.61 -11.49 9.43
CA GLY A 117 -35.33 -10.50 8.63
C GLY A 117 -36.30 -11.12 7.64
N GLN A 118 -36.97 -12.20 8.05
CA GLN A 118 -37.89 -12.94 7.18
C GLN A 118 -39.34 -12.69 7.61
N VAL A 119 -40.14 -12.15 6.71
CA VAL A 119 -41.59 -12.03 6.85
C VAL A 119 -42.25 -13.28 6.27
N THR A 120 -43.20 -13.86 6.98
CA THR A 120 -44.03 -14.98 6.52
C THR A 120 -45.50 -14.56 6.50
N PHE A 121 -46.12 -14.54 5.33
CA PHE A 121 -47.54 -14.26 5.15
C PHE A 121 -48.38 -15.47 5.57
N LEU A 122 -49.39 -15.24 6.40
CA LEU A 122 -50.20 -16.32 6.99
C LEU A 122 -51.29 -16.82 6.03
N ASP A 123 -51.78 -15.96 5.14
CA ASP A 123 -52.73 -16.31 4.07
C ASP A 123 -52.32 -15.62 2.74
N PRO A 124 -51.31 -16.15 2.04
CA PRO A 124 -50.80 -15.54 0.82
C PRO A 124 -51.81 -15.54 -0.32
N ASP A 125 -52.71 -16.53 -0.40
CA ASP A 125 -53.72 -16.61 -1.45
C ASP A 125 -54.77 -15.50 -1.31
N ALA A 126 -55.22 -15.21 -0.08
CA ALA A 126 -56.12 -14.09 0.18
C ALA A 126 -55.44 -12.72 -0.03
N LEU A 127 -54.15 -12.61 0.33
CA LEU A 127 -53.40 -11.35 0.26
C LEU A 127 -52.99 -10.95 -1.16
N PHE A 128 -52.59 -11.92 -2.00
CA PHE A 128 -52.03 -11.65 -3.33
C PHE A 128 -52.94 -12.11 -4.48
N GLY A 129 -53.79 -13.11 -4.23
CA GLY A 129 -54.54 -13.80 -5.28
C GLY A 129 -53.63 -14.31 -6.42
N ASN A 130 -54.20 -14.39 -7.63
CA ASN A 130 -53.50 -14.82 -8.84
C ASN A 130 -52.82 -13.68 -9.61
N ARG A 131 -52.59 -12.52 -8.98
CA ARG A 131 -52.00 -11.35 -9.64
C ARG A 131 -50.67 -10.95 -8.98
N PRO A 132 -49.78 -10.28 -9.72
CA PRO A 132 -48.65 -9.59 -9.11
C PRO A 132 -49.17 -8.54 -8.12
N ALA A 133 -48.54 -8.46 -6.95
CA ALA A 133 -48.83 -7.47 -5.92
C ALA A 133 -47.53 -6.84 -5.43
N THR A 134 -47.57 -5.55 -5.13
CA THR A 134 -46.43 -4.81 -4.58
C THR A 134 -46.48 -4.85 -3.05
N VAL A 135 -45.39 -5.34 -2.46
CA VAL A 135 -45.20 -5.34 -1.01
C VAL A 135 -44.18 -4.28 -0.65
N THR A 136 -44.54 -3.40 0.29
CA THR A 136 -43.64 -2.40 0.85
C THR A 136 -43.41 -2.69 2.33
N ALA A 137 -42.16 -2.84 2.74
CA ALA A 137 -41.78 -3.03 4.13
C ALA A 137 -41.04 -1.78 4.65
N ARG A 138 -41.37 -1.35 5.86
CA ARG A 138 -40.64 -0.32 6.62
C ARG A 138 -40.25 -0.93 7.96
N PHE A 139 -39.01 -0.77 8.40
CA PHE A 139 -38.53 -1.34 9.67
C PHE A 139 -37.27 -0.63 10.12
N GLU A 140 -36.93 -0.73 11.41
CA GLU A 140 -35.64 -0.29 11.94
C GLU A 140 -34.71 -1.49 12.09
N GLN A 141 -33.43 -1.34 11.74
CA GLN A 141 -32.40 -2.37 11.91
C GLN A 141 -31.32 -1.90 12.89
N ARG A 142 -30.77 -2.82 13.68
CA ARG A 142 -29.55 -2.56 14.45
C ARG A 142 -28.35 -2.77 13.53
N GLY A 143 -27.89 -1.69 12.88
CA GLY A 143 -26.67 -1.76 12.08
C GLY A 143 -25.47 -2.19 12.94
N PHE A 144 -24.69 -3.17 12.46
CA PHE A 144 -23.48 -3.66 13.17
C PHE A 144 -22.39 -2.59 13.32
N PHE A 145 -22.40 -1.55 12.47
CA PHE A 145 -21.46 -0.44 12.50
C PHE A 145 -22.24 0.89 12.37
N ALA A 146 -22.49 1.57 13.49
CA ALA A 146 -22.93 2.97 13.44
C ALA A 146 -21.71 3.86 13.20
N ILE A 147 -21.58 4.39 11.97
CA ILE A 147 -20.45 5.24 11.57
C ILE A 147 -20.44 6.56 12.36
N ALA A 148 -21.62 7.06 12.73
CA ALA A 148 -21.80 8.33 13.44
C ALA A 148 -22.52 8.09 14.79
N PRO A 149 -21.89 8.43 15.94
CA PRO A 149 -22.57 8.41 17.22
C PRO A 149 -23.82 9.30 17.20
N THR A 150 -25.00 8.71 17.41
CA THR A 150 -26.29 9.42 17.35
C THR A 150 -26.85 9.63 18.76
N SER A 151 -27.26 10.86 19.09
CA SER A 151 -27.95 11.21 20.33
C SER A 151 -29.35 11.74 20.01
N ILE A 152 -30.36 11.20 20.66
CA ILE A 152 -31.76 11.57 20.45
C ILE A 152 -32.35 12.06 21.77
N PHE A 153 -32.89 13.29 21.76
CA PHE A 153 -33.62 13.87 22.87
C PHE A 153 -35.07 14.03 22.46
N GLY A 154 -35.99 13.39 23.17
CA GLY A 154 -37.41 13.40 22.82
C GLY A 154 -38.29 13.73 24.00
N LEU A 155 -39.39 14.41 23.73
CA LEU A 155 -40.53 14.56 24.62
C LEU A 155 -41.79 14.14 23.87
N THR A 156 -42.53 13.22 24.46
CA THR A 156 -43.89 12.89 24.02
C THR A 156 -44.85 13.13 25.17
N THR A 157 -45.99 13.74 24.88
CA THR A 157 -47.07 13.92 25.86
C THR A 157 -48.40 13.63 25.21
N ARG A 158 -49.33 13.10 26.00
CA ARG A 158 -50.69 12.79 25.57
C ARG A 158 -51.67 13.47 26.49
N TYR A 159 -52.55 14.27 25.90
CA TYR A 159 -53.69 14.85 26.59
C TYR A 159 -54.93 14.00 26.33
N GLN A 160 -55.49 13.43 27.39
CA GLN A 160 -56.70 12.60 27.31
C GLN A 160 -57.95 13.49 27.27
N LEU A 161 -58.83 13.24 26.30
CA LEU A 161 -60.14 13.89 26.14
C LEU A 161 -61.27 12.99 26.67
N GLY A 162 -60.99 12.19 27.71
CA GLY A 162 -61.94 11.26 28.30
C GLY A 162 -62.25 10.06 27.40
N GLU A 163 -63.54 9.73 27.27
CA GLU A 163 -64.00 8.58 26.46
C GLU A 163 -63.84 8.79 24.94
N TRP A 164 -63.60 10.03 24.49
CA TRP A 164 -63.51 10.38 23.08
C TRP A 164 -62.11 10.20 22.48
N GLY A 165 -61.11 9.80 23.28
CA GLY A 165 -59.74 9.59 22.82
C GLY A 165 -58.76 10.66 23.31
N GLY A 166 -57.78 11.04 22.50
CA GLY A 166 -56.73 11.98 22.94
C GLY A 166 -55.96 12.70 21.83
N ILE A 167 -55.15 13.66 22.27
CA ILE A 167 -54.22 14.43 21.45
C ILE A 167 -52.80 14.09 21.90
N ASN A 168 -51.95 13.69 20.97
CA ASN A 168 -50.54 13.37 21.19
C ASN A 168 -49.68 14.52 20.64
N LEU A 169 -48.68 14.94 21.42
CA LEU A 169 -47.67 15.91 21.03
C LEU A 169 -46.31 15.23 21.10
N VAL A 170 -45.51 15.39 20.06
CA VAL A 170 -44.14 14.86 20.01
C VAL A 170 -43.17 15.96 19.61
N GLY A 171 -42.02 15.99 20.28
CA GLY A 171 -40.85 16.79 19.90
C GLY A 171 -39.61 15.92 20.03
N LEU A 172 -38.80 15.87 18.98
CA LEU A 172 -37.59 15.06 18.88
C LEU A 172 -36.46 15.90 18.32
N TYR A 173 -35.33 15.94 19.01
CA TYR A 173 -34.08 16.51 18.53
C TYR A 173 -33.04 15.40 18.43
N GLN A 174 -32.66 15.06 17.20
CA GLN A 174 -31.60 14.10 16.90
C GLN A 174 -30.33 14.86 16.50
N ARG A 175 -29.19 14.42 17.00
CA ARG A 175 -27.86 14.94 16.65
C ARG A 175 -26.89 13.78 16.41
N GLU A 176 -26.19 13.84 15.29
CA GLU A 176 -25.15 12.91 14.89
C GLU A 176 -23.78 13.59 15.02
N ALA A 177 -22.82 12.87 15.59
CA ALA A 177 -21.42 13.29 15.65
C ALA A 177 -20.60 12.61 14.55
N THR A 178 -19.47 13.23 14.18
CA THR A 178 -18.50 12.65 13.26
C THR A 178 -17.28 12.15 14.04
N ALA A 179 -16.69 11.04 13.59
CA ALA A 179 -15.43 10.54 14.12
C ALA A 179 -14.20 11.25 13.53
N PHE A 180 -14.40 12.05 12.48
CA PHE A 180 -13.35 12.75 11.75
C PHE A 180 -13.14 14.16 12.33
N ASN A 181 -11.88 14.56 12.50
CA ASN A 181 -11.55 15.95 12.84
C ASN A 181 -11.76 16.89 11.64
N ARG A 182 -11.57 16.36 10.43
CA ARG A 182 -11.84 17.02 9.14
C ARG A 182 -12.81 16.14 8.36
N PRO A 183 -14.13 16.28 8.57
CA PRO A 183 -15.10 15.38 7.97
C PRO A 183 -15.13 15.52 6.45
N PRO A 184 -14.94 14.42 5.69
CA PRO A 184 -15.12 14.47 4.25
C PRO A 184 -16.58 14.68 3.88
N LEU A 185 -16.84 15.13 2.64
CA LEU A 185 -18.19 15.32 2.12
C LEU A 185 -19.03 14.03 2.25
N GLY A 186 -20.17 14.12 2.93
CA GLY A 186 -21.06 12.99 3.27
C GLY A 186 -20.85 12.41 4.67
N PHE A 187 -19.84 12.85 5.42
CA PHE A 187 -19.54 12.44 6.80
C PHE A 187 -19.61 13.61 7.80
N GLU A 188 -20.29 14.69 7.41
CA GLU A 188 -20.53 15.86 8.25
C GLU A 188 -21.49 15.52 9.40
N PRO A 189 -21.28 16.12 10.58
CA PRO A 189 -22.23 15.96 11.67
C PRO A 189 -23.57 16.59 11.31
N THR A 190 -24.65 15.82 11.38
CA THR A 190 -26.02 16.26 11.08
C THR A 190 -26.86 16.44 12.34
N ALA A 191 -27.94 17.21 12.25
CA ALA A 191 -28.98 17.25 13.28
C ALA A 191 -30.37 17.38 12.64
N SER A 192 -31.41 17.00 13.36
CA SER A 192 -32.78 17.18 12.90
C SER A 192 -33.71 17.44 14.08
N LEU A 193 -34.57 18.45 13.95
CA LEU A 193 -35.67 18.71 14.87
C LEU A 193 -36.97 18.25 14.21
N ILE A 194 -37.67 17.31 14.82
CA ILE A 194 -38.98 16.84 14.39
C ILE A 194 -39.98 17.22 15.47
N GLY A 195 -41.15 17.73 15.07
CA GLY A 195 -42.26 17.97 15.99
C GLY A 195 -43.56 17.60 15.34
N GLY A 196 -44.55 17.18 16.12
CA GLY A 196 -45.83 16.77 15.58
C GLY A 196 -46.96 16.77 16.59
N VAL A 197 -48.17 16.84 16.05
CA VAL A 197 -49.44 16.72 16.76
C VAL A 197 -50.26 15.66 16.04
N SER A 198 -50.74 14.67 16.78
CA SER A 198 -51.68 13.68 16.24
C SER A 198 -52.89 13.51 17.15
N THR A 199 -54.01 13.08 16.59
CA THR A 199 -55.23 12.78 17.32
C THR A 199 -55.67 11.35 17.04
N ASP A 200 -56.21 10.70 18.06
CA ASP A 200 -56.94 9.44 17.93
C ASP A 200 -58.29 9.65 18.61
N LEU A 201 -59.29 10.07 17.83
CA LEU A 201 -60.61 10.38 18.36
C LEU A 201 -61.60 9.28 17.99
N ARG A 202 -62.34 8.77 18.96
CA ARG A 202 -63.37 7.74 18.76
C ARG A 202 -64.71 8.24 19.25
N PHE A 203 -65.69 8.24 18.36
CA PHE A 203 -67.05 8.65 18.65
C PHE A 203 -68.00 7.49 18.46
N ASP A 204 -68.87 7.25 19.44
CA ASP A 204 -69.99 6.35 19.23
C ASP A 204 -71.05 7.03 18.39
N VAL A 205 -71.48 6.36 17.32
CA VAL A 205 -72.48 6.91 16.40
C VAL A 205 -73.68 5.95 16.28
N PRO A 206 -74.48 5.74 17.36
CA PRO A 206 -75.60 4.81 17.31
C PRO A 206 -76.69 5.21 16.30
N SER A 207 -76.70 6.45 15.82
CA SER A 207 -77.56 6.87 14.71
C SER A 207 -77.27 6.11 13.42
N VAL A 208 -76.01 5.70 13.18
CA VAL A 208 -75.62 4.88 12.02
C VAL A 208 -76.19 3.47 12.15
N SER A 209 -75.97 2.79 13.29
CA SER A 209 -76.60 1.48 13.56
C SER A 209 -78.12 1.57 13.39
N ARG A 210 -78.77 2.58 13.97
CA ARG A 210 -80.23 2.77 13.89
C ARG A 210 -80.72 3.13 12.49
N PHE A 211 -79.91 3.77 11.66
CA PHE A 211 -80.24 4.04 10.26
C PHE A 211 -80.17 2.75 9.44
N VAL A 212 -79.10 1.97 9.61
CA VAL A 212 -78.92 0.67 8.93
C VAL A 212 -79.98 -0.34 9.36
N ASP A 213 -80.36 -0.36 10.65
CA ASP A 213 -81.46 -1.17 11.20
C ASP A 213 -82.80 -0.97 10.46
N ARG A 214 -83.01 0.18 9.79
CA ARG A 214 -84.23 0.44 9.01
C ARG A 214 -84.25 -0.30 7.67
N PHE A 215 -83.09 -0.77 7.20
CA PHE A 215 -82.93 -1.42 5.91
C PHE A 215 -82.58 -2.92 6.03
N THR A 216 -82.36 -3.41 7.25
CA THR A 216 -82.05 -4.83 7.53
C THR A 216 -83.20 -5.51 8.27
N SER A 217 -83.38 -6.82 8.04
CA SER A 217 -84.46 -7.61 8.64
C SER A 217 -84.27 -7.95 10.13
N GLY A 218 -83.19 -7.48 10.76
CA GLY A 218 -82.86 -7.69 12.17
C GLY A 218 -82.12 -6.50 12.77
N ARG A 219 -82.15 -6.37 14.12
CA ARG A 219 -81.45 -5.32 14.87
C ARG A 219 -79.95 -5.60 14.91
N MET A 220 -79.12 -4.64 14.50
CA MET A 220 -77.68 -4.66 14.70
C MET A 220 -77.37 -4.63 16.19
N THR A 221 -76.67 -5.66 16.67
CA THR A 221 -76.13 -5.72 18.04
C THR A 221 -74.72 -5.15 18.14
N ALA A 222 -74.03 -4.93 17.01
CA ALA A 222 -72.71 -4.33 16.95
C ALA A 222 -72.78 -2.80 17.12
N ARG A 223 -71.86 -2.26 17.94
CA ARG A 223 -71.72 -0.82 18.20
C ARG A 223 -71.14 -0.13 16.97
N SER A 224 -71.79 0.94 16.48
CA SER A 224 -71.21 1.81 15.43
C SER A 224 -70.28 2.85 16.04
N THR A 225 -69.05 2.91 15.57
CA THR A 225 -68.04 3.89 15.97
C THR A 225 -67.50 4.65 14.76
N LEU A 226 -67.13 5.91 14.95
CA LEU A 226 -66.41 6.73 14.00
C LEU A 226 -65.05 7.08 14.62
N ASP A 227 -63.99 6.62 13.97
CA ASP A 227 -62.62 6.91 14.35
C ASP A 227 -62.09 8.03 13.44
N ILE A 228 -61.52 9.08 14.03
CA ILE A 228 -60.89 10.21 13.35
C ILE A 228 -59.44 10.29 13.78
N ASP A 229 -58.56 9.92 12.85
CA ASP A 229 -57.11 10.04 12.99
C ASP A 229 -56.61 11.19 12.11
N ALA A 230 -55.92 12.14 12.72
CA ALA A 230 -55.30 13.26 12.02
C ALA A 230 -53.89 13.49 12.57
N GLU A 231 -52.95 13.82 11.70
CA GLU A 231 -51.55 14.09 12.07
C GLU A 231 -51.02 15.30 11.30
N VAL A 232 -50.31 16.17 12.01
CA VAL A 232 -49.53 17.27 11.45
C VAL A 232 -48.14 17.22 12.06
N ALA A 233 -47.11 17.06 11.24
CA ALA A 233 -45.72 17.04 11.66
C ALA A 233 -44.88 18.04 10.86
N PHE A 234 -43.83 18.57 11.49
CA PHE A 234 -42.80 19.36 10.86
C PHE A 234 -41.43 18.73 11.13
N SER A 235 -40.51 18.95 10.20
CA SER A 235 -39.11 18.60 10.37
C SER A 235 -38.25 19.78 9.93
N ARG A 236 -37.22 20.07 10.72
CA ARG A 236 -36.18 21.03 10.43
C ARG A 236 -34.82 20.32 10.47
N PRO A 237 -34.36 19.78 9.32
CA PRO A 237 -33.04 19.19 9.23
C PRO A 237 -31.95 20.28 9.20
N ASP A 238 -30.82 19.98 9.84
CA ASP A 238 -29.55 20.69 9.78
C ASP A 238 -28.51 19.68 9.23
N PRO A 239 -28.31 19.66 7.90
CA PRO A 239 -27.51 18.63 7.25
C PRO A 239 -26.00 18.79 7.47
N ASN A 240 -25.54 19.94 7.99
CA ASN A 240 -24.12 20.15 8.27
C ASN A 240 -23.96 21.16 9.42
N ARG A 241 -23.77 20.62 10.63
CA ARG A 241 -23.58 21.41 11.84
C ARG A 241 -22.17 22.03 11.94
N SER A 242 -21.18 21.49 11.24
CA SER A 242 -19.83 22.07 11.20
C SER A 242 -19.74 23.28 10.27
N GLY A 243 -20.63 23.39 9.29
CA GLY A 243 -20.62 24.45 8.27
C GLY A 243 -19.51 24.28 7.22
N GLU A 244 -18.69 23.24 7.35
CA GLU A 244 -17.61 22.87 6.44
C GLU A 244 -17.62 21.36 6.18
N ALA A 245 -17.09 20.99 5.03
CA ALA A 245 -16.85 19.61 4.59
C ALA A 245 -15.61 19.60 3.72
N PHE A 246 -14.78 18.57 3.86
CA PHE A 246 -13.54 18.44 3.10
C PHE A 246 -13.79 17.59 1.85
N LEU A 247 -13.43 18.12 0.68
CA LEU A 247 -13.44 17.33 -0.55
C LEU A 247 -12.23 16.39 -0.61
N ASP A 248 -11.09 16.87 -0.11
CA ASP A 248 -9.85 16.14 0.06
C ASP A 248 -9.09 16.74 1.25
N GLU A 249 -8.32 15.91 1.96
CA GLU A 249 -7.48 16.30 3.08
C GLU A 249 -5.99 16.35 2.73
N PHE A 250 -5.58 15.83 1.56
CA PHE A 250 -4.20 15.71 1.10
C PHE A 250 -3.28 14.88 2.03
N GLU A 251 -3.86 14.00 2.86
CA GLU A 251 -3.12 13.19 3.83
C GLU A 251 -2.94 11.71 3.41
N ASP A 252 -3.63 11.25 2.36
CA ASP A 252 -3.77 9.81 2.03
C ASP A 252 -2.54 9.22 1.29
N ASP A 253 -1.64 10.03 0.75
CA ASP A 253 -0.47 9.52 -0.01
C ASP A 253 0.78 9.33 0.87
N GLN A 254 0.93 8.13 1.44
CA GLN A 254 2.10 7.74 2.21
C GLN A 254 3.35 7.42 1.33
N GLY A 255 3.23 7.49 0.00
CA GLY A 255 4.27 7.07 -0.94
C GLY A 255 4.50 5.56 -0.97
N ILE A 256 5.35 5.12 -1.89
CA ILE A 256 5.77 3.72 -2.03
C ILE A 256 7.02 3.50 -1.16
N PRO A 257 6.95 2.75 -0.05
CA PRO A 257 8.13 2.48 0.77
C PRO A 257 9.11 1.58 0.02
N ILE A 258 10.39 1.88 0.15
CA ILE A 258 11.48 0.99 -0.28
C ILE A 258 11.97 0.24 0.97
N SER A 259 12.01 -1.08 0.90
CA SER A 259 12.44 -1.91 2.03
C SER A 259 13.88 -1.57 2.40
N LEU A 260 14.10 -1.23 3.67
CA LEU A 260 15.44 -1.05 4.23
C LEU A 260 15.90 -2.29 5.01
N ARG A 261 15.22 -3.42 4.86
CA ARG A 261 15.67 -4.69 5.45
C ARG A 261 16.92 -5.19 4.75
N GLU A 262 17.93 -5.60 5.49
CA GLU A 262 19.25 -5.97 4.98
C GLU A 262 19.23 -7.15 4.01
N ASN A 263 18.23 -8.03 4.08
CA ASN A 263 18.03 -9.15 3.16
C ASN A 263 17.23 -8.79 1.90
N ALA A 264 16.69 -7.56 1.82
CA ALA A 264 16.06 -7.05 0.60
C ALA A 264 17.08 -6.41 -0.36
N TRP A 265 18.35 -6.34 0.04
CA TRP A 265 19.44 -5.77 -0.74
C TRP A 265 20.51 -6.82 -0.99
N SER A 266 21.06 -6.79 -2.21
CA SER A 266 22.20 -7.59 -2.63
C SER A 266 23.31 -6.67 -3.16
N TYR A 267 24.51 -7.22 -3.36
CA TYR A 267 25.56 -6.50 -4.07
C TYR A 267 25.09 -6.19 -5.49
N GLY A 268 25.26 -4.94 -5.93
CA GLY A 268 24.89 -4.52 -7.26
C GLY A 268 26.02 -4.74 -8.28
N SER A 269 25.62 -4.93 -9.53
CA SER A 269 26.53 -4.92 -10.68
C SER A 269 27.29 -3.60 -10.83
N ARG A 270 28.42 -3.69 -11.52
CA ARG A 270 29.20 -2.53 -11.93
C ARG A 270 28.37 -1.63 -12.87
N PRO A 271 28.21 -0.33 -12.57
CA PRO A 271 27.43 0.53 -13.45
C PRO A 271 28.04 0.62 -14.86
N ALA A 272 27.19 0.50 -15.88
CA ALA A 272 27.64 0.43 -17.28
C ALA A 272 28.26 1.75 -17.80
N SER A 273 27.85 2.89 -17.23
CA SER A 273 28.32 4.22 -17.59
C SER A 273 28.82 4.95 -16.35
N ALA A 274 29.79 5.85 -16.51
CA ALA A 274 30.25 6.78 -15.48
C ALA A 274 29.86 8.24 -15.79
N ASN A 275 28.93 8.46 -16.72
CA ASN A 275 28.51 9.80 -17.10
C ASN A 275 28.00 10.59 -15.89
N GLY A 276 28.51 11.81 -15.71
CA GLY A 276 28.21 12.66 -14.56
C GLY A 276 29.12 12.45 -13.34
N LEU A 277 30.10 11.55 -13.43
CA LEU A 277 31.06 11.24 -12.36
C LEU A 277 32.51 11.48 -12.79
N GLU A 278 32.73 12.16 -13.92
CA GLU A 278 34.05 12.43 -14.47
C GLU A 278 34.90 13.24 -13.49
N ALA A 279 34.29 14.19 -12.79
CA ALA A 279 34.92 15.00 -11.75
C ALA A 279 35.38 14.21 -10.52
N LEU A 280 34.81 13.01 -10.29
CA LEU A 280 35.22 12.09 -9.22
C LEU A 280 36.29 11.08 -9.68
N GLY A 281 36.88 11.26 -10.87
CA GLY A 281 37.91 10.36 -11.38
C GLY A 281 37.40 9.16 -12.18
N PHE A 282 36.10 9.08 -12.48
CA PHE A 282 35.50 8.00 -13.26
C PHE A 282 35.39 8.30 -14.76
N ALA A 283 36.17 9.23 -15.29
CA ALA A 283 36.11 9.59 -16.71
C ALA A 283 36.36 8.41 -17.67
N ALA A 284 37.13 7.40 -17.23
CA ALA A 284 37.39 6.16 -17.96
C ALA A 284 36.35 5.05 -17.73
N GLY A 285 35.29 5.33 -16.96
CA GLY A 285 34.32 4.34 -16.49
C GLY A 285 34.60 3.85 -15.07
N PHE A 286 33.77 2.90 -14.62
CA PHE A 286 33.98 2.18 -13.37
C PHE A 286 34.99 1.03 -13.61
N ASP A 287 36.20 1.17 -13.09
CA ASP A 287 37.22 0.11 -13.14
C ASP A 287 36.97 -0.88 -11.98
N SER A 288 36.97 -2.19 -12.25
CA SER A 288 36.80 -3.20 -11.19
C SER A 288 37.91 -3.13 -10.15
N THR A 289 39.08 -2.60 -10.50
CA THR A 289 40.17 -2.38 -9.56
C THR A 289 39.87 -1.33 -8.49
N ASP A 290 38.96 -0.41 -8.79
CA ASP A 290 38.53 0.68 -7.91
C ASP A 290 37.31 0.28 -7.04
N ALA A 291 36.86 -0.97 -7.15
CA ALA A 291 35.82 -1.51 -6.26
C ALA A 291 36.36 -1.75 -4.84
N VAL A 292 35.56 -1.41 -3.84
CA VAL A 292 35.88 -1.59 -2.40
C VAL A 292 34.78 -2.33 -1.65
N GLN A 293 35.06 -2.76 -0.42
CA GLN A 293 34.06 -3.42 0.41
C GLN A 293 32.94 -2.45 0.85
N LEU A 294 31.73 -2.98 0.92
CA LEU A 294 30.55 -2.31 1.45
C LEU A 294 29.79 -3.28 2.34
N THR A 295 29.40 -2.80 3.52
CA THR A 295 28.54 -3.56 4.43
C THR A 295 27.28 -2.76 4.74
N TRP A 296 26.17 -3.47 4.94
CA TRP A 296 24.90 -2.92 5.39
C TRP A 296 24.23 -3.84 6.41
N GLN A 297 23.60 -3.25 7.42
CA GLN A 297 23.07 -3.95 8.58
C GLN A 297 21.80 -3.28 9.09
N ASN A 298 20.86 -4.06 9.63
CA ASN A 298 19.73 -3.50 10.38
C ASN A 298 19.99 -3.38 11.87
N LEU A 299 20.81 -4.27 12.42
CA LEU A 299 21.08 -4.35 13.84
C LEU A 299 22.55 -4.05 14.11
N ILE A 300 22.78 -3.05 14.95
CA ILE A 300 24.10 -2.70 15.50
C ILE A 300 24.03 -2.71 17.03
N PRO A 301 25.14 -2.91 17.75
CA PRO A 301 25.11 -3.00 19.21
C PRO A 301 24.72 -1.66 19.83
N ASP A 302 23.91 -1.70 20.90
CA ASP A 302 23.53 -0.51 21.68
C ASP A 302 24.57 -0.14 22.76
N GLY A 303 25.62 -0.95 22.90
CA GLY A 303 26.66 -0.81 23.93
C GLY A 303 26.27 -1.38 25.31
N ARG A 304 25.07 -1.97 25.46
CA ARG A 304 24.54 -2.59 26.69
C ARG A 304 24.23 -4.07 26.53
N GLY A 305 24.64 -4.67 25.42
CA GLY A 305 24.40 -6.07 25.09
C GLY A 305 23.11 -6.33 24.31
N GLY A 306 22.43 -5.27 23.84
CA GLY A 306 21.28 -5.34 22.94
C GLY A 306 21.58 -4.78 21.56
N ALA A 307 20.53 -4.70 20.74
CA ALA A 307 20.56 -4.01 19.45
C ALA A 307 20.04 -2.57 19.60
N ARG A 308 20.55 -1.66 18.77
CA ARG A 308 20.12 -0.27 18.72
C ARG A 308 18.73 -0.20 18.08
N ASP A 309 17.72 0.02 18.91
CA ASP A 309 16.35 0.28 18.44
C ASP A 309 16.10 1.79 18.28
N LEU A 310 15.48 2.17 17.17
CA LEU A 310 15.05 3.54 16.88
C LEU A 310 13.54 3.58 16.71
N ARG A 311 12.92 4.65 17.18
CA ARG A 311 11.51 4.96 16.91
C ARG A 311 11.43 6.05 15.86
N PRO A 312 10.29 6.24 15.18
CA PRO A 312 10.12 7.33 14.21
C PRO A 312 10.46 8.72 14.79
N THR A 313 10.16 8.96 16.07
CA THR A 313 10.47 10.22 16.78
C THR A 313 11.96 10.42 17.08
N ASP A 314 12.75 9.35 17.04
CA ASP A 314 14.22 9.43 17.20
C ASP A 314 14.91 9.83 15.88
N ILE A 315 14.14 9.99 14.80
CA ILE A 315 14.58 10.39 13.46
C ILE A 315 13.96 11.73 13.08
N ASP A 316 12.62 11.82 13.09
CA ASP A 316 11.86 12.99 12.64
C ASP A 316 11.21 13.73 13.81
N THR A 317 11.63 14.97 14.02
CA THR A 317 11.16 15.86 15.09
C THR A 317 9.72 16.34 14.91
N ASN A 318 9.13 16.21 13.72
CA ASN A 318 7.74 16.59 13.46
C ASN A 318 6.72 15.51 13.87
N ILE A 319 7.17 14.30 14.19
CA ILE A 319 6.28 13.21 14.59
C ILE A 319 5.86 13.40 16.05
N VAL A 320 4.55 13.54 16.27
CA VAL A 320 3.96 13.62 17.62
C VAL A 320 3.05 12.42 17.84
N ILE A 321 3.40 11.60 18.82
CA ILE A 321 2.64 10.40 19.18
C ILE A 321 1.49 10.80 20.11
N ARG A 322 0.24 10.46 19.75
CA ARG A 322 -0.95 10.65 20.60
C ARG A 322 -1.63 9.30 20.84
N GLY A 323 -1.84 8.95 22.12
CA GLY A 323 -2.38 7.66 22.54
C GLY A 323 -1.27 6.64 22.81
N GLY A 324 -1.34 5.93 23.93
CA GLY A 324 -0.27 5.09 24.48
C GLY A 324 0.02 3.78 23.74
N ASN A 325 -0.22 3.70 22.43
CA ASN A 325 0.11 2.50 21.67
C ASN A 325 1.62 2.47 21.39
N SER A 326 2.22 1.30 21.62
CA SER A 326 3.57 0.95 21.21
C SER A 326 3.71 1.23 19.71
N ILE A 327 4.52 2.23 19.36
CA ILE A 327 5.01 2.38 18.00
C ILE A 327 6.08 1.32 17.80
N GLY A 328 6.02 0.63 16.66
CA GLY A 328 7.06 -0.31 16.25
C GLY A 328 8.42 0.37 16.11
N THR A 329 9.47 -0.43 16.16
CA THR A 329 10.82 0.05 15.83
C THR A 329 10.91 0.39 14.35
N GLU A 330 11.65 1.45 14.03
CA GLU A 330 11.95 1.84 12.66
C GLU A 330 13.10 0.97 12.14
N THR A 331 12.93 0.40 10.94
CA THR A 331 14.01 -0.33 10.27
C THR A 331 14.99 0.68 9.66
N VAL A 332 16.25 0.61 10.07
CA VAL A 332 17.34 1.45 9.58
C VAL A 332 18.36 0.59 8.86
N LEU A 333 18.91 1.08 7.76
CA LEU A 333 20.00 0.43 7.03
C LEU A 333 21.32 1.14 7.35
N TYR A 334 22.04 0.61 8.33
CA TYR A 334 23.38 1.08 8.72
C TYR A 334 24.40 0.61 7.70
N MET A 335 25.07 1.53 7.02
CA MET A 335 26.05 1.23 5.97
C MET A 335 27.45 1.66 6.37
N THR A 336 28.43 0.93 5.83
CA THR A 336 29.85 1.28 5.91
C THR A 336 30.52 1.09 4.56
N PHE A 337 31.01 2.19 4.00
CA PHE A 337 31.86 2.20 2.81
C PHE A 337 33.32 2.14 3.25
N HIS A 338 33.99 1.03 2.93
CA HIS A 338 35.30 0.71 3.50
C HIS A 338 36.46 1.35 2.73
N ALA A 339 37.62 1.40 3.38
CA ALA A 339 38.88 1.75 2.73
C ALA A 339 39.25 0.74 1.63
N ASP A 340 40.07 1.17 0.68
CA ASP A 340 40.57 0.35 -0.44
C ASP A 340 41.28 -0.95 -0.03
N THR A 341 41.84 -0.97 1.18
CA THR A 341 42.60 -2.08 1.78
C THR A 341 41.72 -3.11 2.50
N ALA A 342 40.42 -2.87 2.66
CA ALA A 342 39.53 -3.80 3.35
C ALA A 342 39.32 -5.08 2.51
N GLY A 343 39.77 -6.22 3.05
CA GLY A 343 39.68 -7.52 2.38
C GLY A 343 38.48 -8.34 2.85
N GLY A 344 38.42 -8.74 4.12
CA GLY A 344 37.34 -9.60 4.62
C GLY A 344 37.22 -9.67 6.14
N VAL A 345 36.57 -10.75 6.61
CA VAL A 345 36.15 -11.00 8.01
C VAL A 345 37.17 -10.50 9.03
N VAL A 346 36.66 -9.72 9.98
CA VAL A 346 37.46 -9.17 11.07
C VAL A 346 37.38 -10.14 12.25
N ALA A 347 38.53 -10.58 12.75
CA ALA A 347 38.61 -11.38 13.95
C ALA A 347 38.15 -10.56 15.17
N ARG A 348 37.86 -11.25 16.29
CA ARG A 348 37.37 -10.60 17.52
C ARG A 348 38.35 -9.59 18.13
N ASP A 349 39.63 -9.65 17.75
CA ASP A 349 40.68 -8.72 18.14
C ASP A 349 40.81 -7.52 17.18
N ASN A 350 39.85 -7.36 16.27
CA ASN A 350 39.79 -6.32 15.25
C ASN A 350 40.88 -6.42 14.15
N SER A 351 41.57 -7.56 14.05
CA SER A 351 42.47 -7.86 12.93
C SER A 351 41.68 -8.39 11.73
N ALA A 352 41.94 -7.89 10.52
CA ALA A 352 41.34 -8.43 9.32
C ALA A 352 42.01 -9.78 8.97
N ALA A 353 41.22 -10.81 8.69
CA ALA A 353 41.75 -12.11 8.26
C ALA A 353 42.57 -11.99 6.97
N TRP A 354 42.27 -10.98 6.15
CA TRP A 354 43.09 -10.58 5.01
C TRP A 354 42.80 -9.13 4.61
N SER A 355 43.75 -8.53 3.87
CA SER A 355 43.65 -7.17 3.35
C SER A 355 44.05 -7.10 1.89
N LEU A 356 43.51 -6.10 1.20
CA LEU A 356 43.87 -5.78 -0.17
C LEU A 356 45.11 -4.88 -0.21
N PRO A 357 45.97 -5.00 -1.24
CA PRO A 357 47.03 -4.03 -1.47
C PRO A 357 46.47 -2.62 -1.64
N ARG A 358 47.13 -1.66 -0.97
CA ARG A 358 46.83 -0.22 -1.02
C ARG A 358 47.09 0.34 -2.41
N ARG A 359 46.22 1.25 -2.87
CA ARG A 359 46.33 1.92 -4.18
C ARG A 359 46.05 3.41 -4.05
N ASP A 360 47.12 4.19 -3.99
CA ASP A 360 47.03 5.64 -3.87
C ASP A 360 46.47 6.32 -5.13
N PHE A 361 45.81 7.46 -4.92
CA PHE A 361 45.23 8.32 -5.96
C PHE A 361 44.23 7.59 -6.86
N ARG A 362 43.46 6.65 -6.28
CA ARG A 362 42.41 5.93 -7.00
C ARG A 362 41.03 6.28 -6.46
N PRO A 363 40.03 6.48 -7.33
CA PRO A 363 38.66 6.64 -6.87
C PRO A 363 38.16 5.32 -6.27
N ARG A 364 37.06 5.36 -5.51
CA ARG A 364 36.44 4.16 -4.96
C ARG A 364 34.96 4.09 -5.32
N TRP A 365 34.48 2.88 -5.59
CA TRP A 365 33.05 2.66 -5.78
C TRP A 365 32.57 1.31 -5.24
N ARG A 366 31.27 1.24 -4.92
CA ARG A 366 30.58 -0.03 -4.66
C ARG A 366 29.07 0.15 -4.81
N SER A 367 28.41 -0.87 -5.36
CA SER A 367 26.98 -0.84 -5.64
C SER A 367 26.20 -1.81 -4.76
N LEU A 368 24.99 -1.40 -4.38
CA LEU A 368 23.95 -2.23 -3.77
C LEU A 368 22.69 -2.12 -4.65
N VAL A 369 21.92 -3.20 -4.74
CA VAL A 369 20.69 -3.23 -5.53
C VAL A 369 19.54 -3.84 -4.73
N THR A 370 18.33 -3.36 -4.97
CA THR A 370 17.10 -3.96 -4.46
C THR A 370 16.06 -4.05 -5.58
N PRO A 371 15.33 -5.17 -5.70
CA PRO A 371 14.20 -5.27 -6.59
C PRO A 371 13.00 -4.47 -6.04
N LEU A 372 12.44 -3.59 -6.87
CA LEU A 372 11.20 -2.87 -6.62
C LEU A 372 9.96 -3.64 -7.10
N SER A 373 10.09 -4.38 -8.21
CA SER A 373 9.04 -5.22 -8.79
C SER A 373 9.63 -6.17 -9.83
N LEU A 374 9.30 -7.46 -9.75
CA LEU A 374 9.74 -8.49 -10.71
C LEU A 374 9.21 -8.20 -12.13
N THR A 375 7.98 -7.69 -12.23
CA THR A 375 7.31 -7.38 -13.50
C THR A 375 7.46 -5.92 -13.91
N GLY A 376 8.15 -5.12 -13.11
CA GLY A 376 8.24 -3.67 -13.26
C GLY A 376 7.13 -2.93 -12.50
N ARG A 377 7.43 -1.70 -12.11
CA ARG A 377 6.52 -0.81 -11.39
C ARG A 377 6.42 0.52 -12.12
N ASP A 378 5.20 1.07 -12.14
CA ASP A 378 4.96 2.38 -12.73
C ASP A 378 5.29 3.50 -11.74
N LEU A 379 6.35 4.26 -12.06
CA LEU A 379 6.80 5.41 -11.29
C LEU A 379 6.45 6.75 -11.95
N SER A 380 5.61 6.76 -13.00
CA SER A 380 5.27 7.98 -13.75
C SER A 380 4.50 9.02 -12.93
N ARG A 381 3.87 8.61 -11.82
CA ARG A 381 3.17 9.50 -10.87
C ARG A 381 4.03 9.88 -9.66
N ASN A 382 5.18 9.25 -9.49
CA ASN A 382 6.11 9.58 -8.41
C ASN A 382 6.90 10.83 -8.80
N GLU A 383 7.01 11.76 -7.87
CA GLU A 383 7.69 13.03 -8.07
C GLU A 383 9.05 13.05 -7.39
N PHE A 384 9.18 12.37 -6.25
CA PHE A 384 10.42 12.37 -5.49
C PHE A 384 10.79 10.99 -4.93
N LEU A 385 12.09 10.75 -4.79
CA LEU A 385 12.63 9.75 -3.89
C LEU A 385 13.09 10.47 -2.61
N GLU A 386 12.46 10.16 -1.49
CA GLU A 386 12.82 10.70 -0.18
C GLU A 386 13.49 9.66 0.69
N PHE A 387 14.49 10.08 1.46
CA PHE A 387 15.13 9.24 2.47
C PHE A 387 15.83 10.11 3.52
N TRP A 388 15.91 9.58 4.72
CA TRP A 388 16.70 10.16 5.80
C TRP A 388 18.11 9.57 5.77
N VAL A 389 19.11 10.43 5.90
CA VAL A 389 20.52 10.04 6.10
C VAL A 389 20.93 10.42 7.51
N PHE A 390 21.48 9.46 8.26
CA PHE A 390 22.19 9.71 9.50
C PHE A 390 23.68 9.85 9.23
N GLU A 391 24.27 10.93 9.69
CA GLU A 391 25.72 11.13 9.67
C GLU A 391 26.29 11.15 11.09
N GLY A 392 27.42 10.47 11.28
CA GLY A 392 28.20 10.54 12.51
C GLY A 392 28.97 11.86 12.66
N ALA A 393 29.37 12.17 13.89
CA ALA A 393 30.10 13.39 14.23
C ALA A 393 31.58 13.37 13.78
N ASP A 394 32.15 12.18 13.58
CA ASP A 394 33.59 11.95 13.36
C ASP A 394 34.01 12.02 11.89
N ARG A 395 33.26 11.36 11.00
CA ARG A 395 33.55 11.26 9.55
C ARG A 395 32.25 11.30 8.74
N PRO A 396 31.59 12.47 8.65
CA PRO A 396 30.32 12.57 7.93
C PRO A 396 30.53 12.30 6.44
N VAL A 397 29.47 11.83 5.77
CA VAL A 397 29.49 11.57 4.32
C VAL A 397 29.80 12.84 3.55
N THR A 398 29.20 13.94 4.00
CA THR A 398 29.35 15.30 3.48
C THR A 398 30.79 15.82 3.50
N SER A 399 31.68 15.35 4.39
CA SER A 399 33.08 15.79 4.41
C SER A 399 34.02 14.98 3.51
N ASN A 400 33.54 13.89 2.89
CA ASN A 400 34.36 12.97 2.10
C ASN A 400 34.01 13.01 0.59
N ASP A 401 33.24 14.02 0.16
CA ASP A 401 32.79 14.21 -1.22
C ASP A 401 32.16 12.96 -1.88
N MET A 402 31.57 12.09 -1.05
CA MET A 402 30.86 10.91 -1.54
C MET A 402 29.60 11.32 -2.30
N ARG A 403 29.33 10.65 -3.42
CA ARG A 403 28.08 10.77 -4.18
C ARG A 403 27.28 9.48 -4.05
N LEU A 404 25.96 9.62 -3.88
CA LEU A 404 25.02 8.51 -4.01
C LEU A 404 24.49 8.53 -5.45
N VAL A 405 24.88 7.54 -6.25
CA VAL A 405 24.41 7.40 -7.63
C VAL A 405 23.23 6.45 -7.61
N ILE A 406 22.04 6.98 -7.84
CA ILE A 406 20.79 6.24 -7.79
C ILE A 406 20.35 5.94 -9.22
N ASP A 407 20.24 4.66 -9.55
CA ASP A 407 19.75 4.19 -10.83
C ASP A 407 18.39 3.52 -10.65
N LEU A 408 17.37 3.98 -11.39
CA LEU A 408 16.02 3.40 -11.43
C LEU A 408 15.74 2.86 -12.83
N GLY A 409 15.47 1.56 -12.93
CA GLY A 409 15.11 0.92 -14.20
C GLY A 409 15.35 -0.58 -14.18
N THR A 410 16.08 -1.10 -15.17
CA THR A 410 16.59 -2.47 -15.17
C THR A 410 18.11 -2.44 -15.21
N VAL A 411 18.73 -2.83 -14.09
CA VAL A 411 20.18 -2.98 -13.95
C VAL A 411 20.64 -4.40 -14.29
N SER A 412 21.93 -4.55 -14.60
CA SER A 412 22.56 -5.85 -14.78
C SER A 412 22.58 -6.66 -13.48
N GLU A 413 22.45 -7.98 -13.59
CA GLU A 413 22.57 -8.92 -12.46
C GLU A 413 24.01 -9.31 -12.15
N ASP A 414 24.91 -9.18 -13.14
CA ASP A 414 26.33 -9.52 -13.05
C ASP A 414 27.08 -8.73 -11.95
N ALA A 415 27.06 -9.26 -10.73
CA ALA A 415 27.63 -8.61 -9.56
C ALA A 415 29.14 -8.87 -9.46
N LEU A 416 29.87 -7.82 -9.08
CA LEU A 416 31.31 -7.94 -8.83
C LEU A 416 31.54 -8.17 -7.34
N ALA A 417 32.31 -9.18 -6.96
CA ALA A 417 32.80 -9.33 -5.60
C ALA A 417 34.32 -9.30 -5.50
N LEU A 418 34.80 -8.87 -4.33
CA LEU A 418 36.21 -8.80 -4.01
C LEU A 418 36.62 -10.09 -3.31
N ALA A 419 37.74 -10.66 -3.76
CA ALA A 419 38.30 -11.88 -3.22
C ALA A 419 39.83 -11.74 -3.13
N PRO A 420 40.51 -12.53 -2.30
CA PRO A 420 41.94 -12.67 -2.42
C PRO A 420 42.29 -13.34 -3.76
N GLN A 421 43.52 -13.17 -4.22
CA GLN A 421 43.98 -13.77 -5.47
C GLN A 421 44.56 -15.16 -5.25
N THR A 422 45.29 -15.33 -4.14
CA THR A 422 45.97 -16.59 -3.78
C THR A 422 45.89 -16.82 -2.29
N PHE A 423 46.13 -18.05 -1.87
CA PHE A 423 46.33 -18.38 -0.46
C PHE A 423 47.49 -19.34 -0.25
N THR A 424 48.08 -19.31 0.94
CA THR A 424 49.08 -20.26 1.39
C THR A 424 48.64 -20.89 2.71
N VAL A 425 48.93 -22.17 2.89
CA VAL A 425 48.63 -22.90 4.13
C VAL A 425 49.95 -23.23 4.81
N SER A 426 50.13 -22.78 6.05
CA SER A 426 51.31 -23.04 6.87
C SER A 426 50.90 -23.48 8.27
N GLY A 427 51.21 -24.72 8.65
CA GLY A 427 51.01 -25.21 10.02
C GLY A 427 49.56 -25.24 10.52
N GLY A 428 48.58 -25.22 9.60
CA GLY A 428 47.14 -25.15 9.92
C GLY A 428 46.52 -23.77 9.70
N ASP A 429 47.34 -22.72 9.57
CA ASP A 429 46.88 -21.37 9.29
C ASP A 429 46.86 -21.11 7.79
N THR A 430 45.82 -20.41 7.33
CA THR A 430 45.68 -19.99 5.93
C THR A 430 45.88 -18.49 5.84
N THR A 431 46.82 -18.05 5.00
CA THR A 431 47.05 -16.64 4.71
C THR A 431 46.59 -16.32 3.29
N PHE A 432 45.72 -15.33 3.16
CA PHE A 432 45.20 -14.87 1.87
C PHE A 432 45.89 -13.58 1.43
N THR A 433 46.19 -13.45 0.13
CA THR A 433 46.92 -12.30 -0.42
C THR A 433 46.42 -11.91 -1.82
N GLY A 434 46.78 -10.69 -2.24
CA GLY A 434 46.47 -10.15 -3.56
C GLY A 434 45.10 -9.47 -3.66
N ARG A 435 44.70 -9.10 -4.88
CA ARG A 435 43.41 -8.49 -5.21
C ARG A 435 42.82 -9.28 -6.38
N GLY A 436 41.85 -10.14 -6.08
CA GLY A 436 41.09 -10.92 -7.03
C GLY A 436 39.63 -10.47 -7.12
N TYR A 437 38.92 -11.03 -8.09
CA TYR A 437 37.51 -10.76 -8.34
C TYR A 437 36.75 -12.07 -8.53
N ALA A 438 35.53 -12.12 -8.03
CA ALA A 438 34.60 -13.23 -8.19
C ALA A 438 33.24 -12.74 -8.70
N GLY A 439 32.43 -13.65 -9.24
CA GLY A 439 31.08 -13.42 -9.75
C GLY A 439 30.96 -12.98 -11.20
N VAL A 440 31.95 -12.25 -11.72
CA VAL A 440 31.83 -11.65 -13.06
C VAL A 440 31.56 -12.69 -14.15
N GLY A 441 30.42 -12.53 -14.82
CA GLY A 441 29.97 -13.35 -15.95
C GLY A 441 29.37 -14.71 -15.57
N MET A 442 29.07 -14.96 -14.29
CA MET A 442 28.53 -16.23 -13.80
C MET A 442 27.34 -15.97 -12.88
N LEU A 443 26.19 -16.61 -13.14
CA LEU A 443 25.03 -16.55 -12.25
C LEU A 443 25.37 -17.14 -10.87
N ASP A 444 25.56 -16.29 -9.88
CA ASP A 444 25.80 -16.68 -8.50
C ASP A 444 24.48 -16.78 -7.71
N THR A 445 24.03 -18.01 -7.47
CA THR A 445 22.79 -18.29 -6.74
C THR A 445 22.89 -19.55 -5.89
N GLU A 446 22.32 -19.50 -4.70
CA GLU A 446 22.07 -20.69 -3.87
C GLU A 446 20.74 -21.38 -4.22
N ARG A 447 20.01 -20.89 -5.23
CA ARG A 447 18.84 -21.62 -5.72
C ARG A 447 19.26 -22.94 -6.35
N SER A 448 18.54 -24.00 -6.01
CA SER A 448 18.62 -25.26 -6.72
C SER A 448 18.17 -25.10 -8.19
N PRO A 449 18.46 -26.07 -9.07
CA PRO A 449 17.94 -26.07 -10.44
C PRO A 449 16.41 -26.09 -10.55
N THR A 450 15.69 -26.41 -9.47
CA THR A 450 14.22 -26.34 -9.41
C THR A 450 13.72 -24.99 -8.88
N GLY A 451 14.61 -24.02 -8.66
CA GLY A 451 14.30 -22.69 -8.13
C GLY A 451 14.01 -22.66 -6.64
N THR A 452 14.36 -23.70 -5.88
CA THR A 452 14.10 -23.81 -4.44
C THR A 452 15.37 -23.57 -3.63
N PHE A 453 15.23 -23.07 -2.40
CA PHE A 453 16.34 -22.89 -1.47
C PHE A 453 16.10 -23.71 -0.19
N ASN A 454 17.08 -24.52 0.19
CA ASN A 454 17.14 -25.23 1.45
C ASN A 454 18.37 -24.78 2.26
N ALA A 455 18.12 -24.02 3.32
CA ALA A 455 19.17 -23.49 4.19
C ALA A 455 20.13 -24.55 4.77
N LEU A 456 19.73 -25.82 4.87
CA LEU A 456 20.62 -26.87 5.39
C LEU A 456 21.64 -27.39 4.37
N THR A 457 21.35 -27.27 3.07
CA THR A 457 22.15 -27.87 2.00
C THR A 457 22.69 -26.88 1.00
N ASP A 458 21.95 -25.81 0.75
CA ASP A 458 22.20 -24.88 -0.36
C ASP A 458 22.90 -23.60 0.11
N ASP A 459 22.89 -23.33 1.42
CA ASP A 459 23.52 -22.18 2.10
C ASP A 459 25.05 -22.36 2.21
N ILE A 460 25.71 -22.29 1.06
CA ILE A 460 27.13 -22.56 0.85
C ILE A 460 27.93 -21.30 0.49
N GLY A 461 27.25 -20.16 0.38
CA GLY A 461 27.76 -18.85 0.02
C GLY A 461 27.89 -18.61 -1.48
N ILE A 462 27.85 -17.33 -1.85
CA ILE A 462 27.97 -16.83 -3.22
C ILE A 462 29.11 -15.82 -3.37
N LEU A 463 29.44 -15.45 -4.61
CA LEU A 463 30.31 -14.31 -4.92
C LEU A 463 31.68 -14.40 -4.22
N GLY A 464 32.03 -13.36 -3.45
CA GLY A 464 33.33 -13.21 -2.78
C GLY A 464 33.47 -13.99 -1.47
N ASP A 465 32.40 -14.64 -0.98
CA ASP A 465 32.46 -15.41 0.26
C ASP A 465 32.93 -16.85 0.04
N ARG A 466 32.77 -17.37 -1.19
CA ARG A 466 33.29 -18.67 -1.61
C ARG A 466 33.95 -18.60 -3.00
N PRO A 467 35.02 -17.79 -3.16
CA PRO A 467 35.69 -17.63 -4.44
C PRO A 467 36.46 -18.89 -4.84
N LEU A 468 36.64 -19.05 -6.15
CA LEU A 468 37.59 -19.99 -6.73
C LEU A 468 38.99 -19.39 -6.66
N LEU A 469 39.87 -19.99 -5.87
CA LEU A 469 41.24 -19.51 -5.67
C LEU A 469 42.25 -20.48 -6.29
N THR A 470 43.33 -19.91 -6.84
CA THR A 470 44.46 -20.70 -7.36
C THR A 470 45.38 -21.13 -6.22
N LEU A 471 45.62 -22.43 -6.13
CA LEU A 471 46.54 -23.08 -5.23
C LEU A 471 48.00 -22.81 -5.63
N PRO A 472 48.97 -22.90 -4.70
CA PRO A 472 50.39 -22.76 -5.01
C PRO A 472 50.93 -23.77 -6.04
N ASP A 473 50.26 -24.90 -6.22
CA ASP A 473 50.60 -25.95 -7.20
C ASP A 473 49.90 -25.78 -8.56
N GLY A 474 49.10 -24.71 -8.71
CA GLY A 474 48.36 -24.39 -9.93
C GLY A 474 46.97 -25.02 -10.03
N GLY A 475 46.52 -25.78 -9.04
CA GLY A 475 45.11 -26.22 -8.97
C GLY A 475 44.16 -25.08 -8.60
N GLU A 476 42.86 -25.26 -8.81
CA GLU A 476 41.83 -24.30 -8.38
C GLU A 476 40.89 -24.94 -7.35
N GLN A 477 40.52 -24.18 -6.31
CA GLN A 477 39.64 -24.67 -5.25
C GLN A 477 38.68 -23.57 -4.78
N LEU A 478 37.41 -23.95 -4.59
CA LEU A 478 36.43 -23.09 -3.91
C LEU A 478 36.73 -23.06 -2.41
N VAL A 479 37.02 -21.87 -1.88
CA VAL A 479 37.42 -21.68 -0.48
C VAL A 479 36.44 -20.75 0.22
N PRO A 480 35.73 -21.19 1.28
CA PRO A 480 34.88 -20.29 2.06
C PRO A 480 35.77 -19.34 2.88
N LEU A 481 35.62 -18.03 2.65
CA LEU A 481 36.35 -16.98 3.38
C LEU A 481 35.68 -16.60 4.71
N CYS A 482 34.40 -16.94 4.85
CA CYS A 482 33.60 -16.68 6.03
C CYS A 482 32.70 -17.90 6.29
N ARG A 483 32.18 -18.00 7.51
CA ARG A 483 31.19 -19.02 7.85
C ARG A 483 30.35 -18.57 9.02
N ARG A 484 29.04 -18.69 8.89
CA ARG A 484 28.07 -18.56 9.96
C ARG A 484 27.56 -19.93 10.37
N SER A 485 27.02 -19.99 11.59
CA SER A 485 26.34 -21.18 12.08
C SER A 485 24.85 -20.89 12.08
N LEU A 486 24.09 -21.71 11.37
CA LEU A 486 22.64 -21.74 11.49
C LEU A 486 22.27 -21.88 12.98
N SER A 487 21.57 -20.88 13.47
CA SER A 487 21.26 -20.72 14.89
C SER A 487 19.93 -19.99 15.02
N ASN A 488 19.21 -20.26 16.10
CA ASN A 488 18.00 -19.51 16.45
C ASN A 488 18.31 -18.17 17.14
N LEU A 489 19.60 -17.85 17.34
CA LEU A 489 20.04 -16.59 17.92
C LEU A 489 20.37 -15.60 16.81
N VAL A 490 19.77 -14.41 16.89
CA VAL A 490 20.13 -13.28 16.02
C VAL A 490 21.46 -12.71 16.49
N GLU A 491 22.48 -12.83 15.64
CA GLU A 491 23.81 -12.29 15.90
C GLU A 491 23.84 -10.78 15.56
N VAL A 492 24.28 -9.97 16.52
CA VAL A 492 24.42 -8.52 16.35
C VAL A 492 25.90 -8.22 16.16
N PHE A 493 26.26 -7.79 14.95
CA PHE A 493 27.63 -7.43 14.60
C PHE A 493 27.90 -5.95 14.87
N PRO A 494 29.13 -5.56 15.26
CA PRO A 494 29.55 -4.17 15.27
C PRO A 494 29.20 -3.45 13.96
N TRP A 495 28.92 -2.15 14.03
CA TRP A 495 28.62 -1.35 12.84
C TRP A 495 29.82 -1.34 11.89
N GLY A 496 29.62 -1.95 10.72
CA GLY A 496 30.58 -2.02 9.64
C GLY A 496 31.38 -3.32 9.60
N ASP A 497 31.12 -4.28 10.48
CA ASP A 497 31.79 -5.58 10.45
C ASP A 497 31.57 -6.29 9.10
N LEU A 498 32.65 -6.70 8.45
CA LEU A 498 32.62 -7.39 7.15
C LEU A 498 31.93 -8.76 7.24
N SER A 499 31.94 -9.38 8.43
CA SER A 499 31.28 -10.66 8.70
C SER A 499 29.76 -10.57 8.65
N ALA A 500 29.20 -9.36 8.81
CA ALA A 500 27.76 -9.15 8.81
C ALA A 500 27.09 -9.45 7.47
N ARG A 501 27.87 -9.49 6.38
CA ARG A 501 27.40 -9.84 5.04
C ARG A 501 27.84 -11.22 4.56
N CYS A 502 28.40 -12.04 5.44
CA CYS A 502 28.75 -13.42 5.09
C CYS A 502 27.50 -14.19 4.63
N SER A 503 27.53 -14.67 3.39
CA SER A 503 26.49 -15.52 2.81
C SER A 503 26.53 -16.95 3.36
N VAL A 504 27.72 -17.52 3.54
CA VAL A 504 27.88 -18.92 4.00
C VAL A 504 27.25 -19.17 5.37
N GLY A 505 26.20 -19.99 5.42
CA GLY A 505 25.56 -20.49 6.64
C GLY A 505 24.65 -19.48 7.35
N ASN A 506 24.16 -18.45 6.64
CA ASN A 506 23.38 -17.36 7.22
C ASN A 506 21.86 -17.64 7.32
N GLY A 507 21.39 -18.72 6.71
CA GLY A 507 20.00 -19.18 6.70
C GLY A 507 19.06 -18.43 5.76
N VAL A 508 19.59 -17.58 4.88
CA VAL A 508 18.85 -16.73 3.94
C VAL A 508 19.30 -17.10 2.53
N LEU A 509 18.37 -17.06 1.56
CA LEU A 509 18.73 -17.23 0.16
C LEU A 509 19.59 -16.05 -0.28
N ASP A 510 20.84 -16.32 -0.64
CA ASP A 510 21.69 -15.36 -1.32
C ASP A 510 21.72 -15.64 -2.82
N THR A 511 21.45 -14.60 -3.62
CA THR A 511 21.47 -14.70 -5.07
C THR A 511 21.65 -13.34 -5.73
N GLU A 512 22.29 -13.33 -6.90
CA GLU A 512 22.26 -12.20 -7.82
C GLU A 512 21.14 -12.27 -8.87
N ASP A 513 20.36 -13.37 -8.91
CA ASP A 513 19.14 -13.53 -9.70
C ASP A 513 18.05 -12.60 -9.12
N LEU A 514 17.91 -11.41 -9.69
CA LEU A 514 17.06 -10.34 -9.19
C LEU A 514 15.60 -10.56 -9.57
N ASP A 515 15.32 -11.25 -10.69
CA ASP A 515 13.95 -11.48 -11.16
C ASP A 515 13.46 -12.95 -11.08
N GLY A 516 14.33 -13.86 -10.69
CA GLY A 516 14.00 -15.23 -10.29
C GLY A 516 13.90 -16.22 -11.45
N ASP A 517 14.44 -15.88 -12.62
CA ASP A 517 14.33 -16.68 -13.85
C ASP A 517 15.46 -17.71 -14.03
N LEU A 518 16.43 -17.74 -13.10
CA LEU A 518 17.62 -18.60 -13.09
C LEU A 518 18.56 -18.38 -14.29
N LEU A 519 18.51 -17.20 -14.91
CA LEU A 519 19.44 -16.76 -15.93
C LEU A 519 20.25 -15.57 -15.42
N LEU A 520 21.45 -15.40 -15.98
CA LEU A 520 22.23 -14.20 -15.71
C LEU A 520 21.82 -13.10 -16.68
N ASP A 521 21.11 -12.09 -16.20
CA ASP A 521 20.79 -10.88 -16.96
C ASP A 521 21.99 -9.91 -17.02
N ALA A 522 23.11 -10.38 -17.57
CA ALA A 522 24.29 -9.58 -17.86
C ALA A 522 24.10 -8.80 -19.18
N ARG A 523 23.29 -7.74 -19.17
CA ARG A 523 22.99 -6.94 -20.39
C ARG A 523 24.16 -6.16 -21.02
N GLY A 524 25.42 -6.46 -20.67
CA GLY A 524 26.57 -5.76 -21.22
C GLY A 524 26.49 -4.23 -21.01
N PRO A 525 26.98 -3.38 -21.94
CA PRO A 525 27.04 -1.92 -21.75
C PRO A 525 25.69 -1.17 -21.83
N THR A 526 24.55 -1.86 -21.94
CA THR A 526 23.23 -1.23 -22.14
C THR A 526 22.28 -1.61 -21.03
N GLU A 527 22.52 -1.06 -19.84
CA GLU A 527 21.49 -0.96 -18.81
C GLU A 527 20.44 0.06 -19.25
N ASP A 528 19.19 -0.15 -18.84
CA ASP A 528 18.09 0.77 -19.12
C ASP A 528 17.69 1.45 -17.80
N VAL A 529 18.32 2.58 -17.49
CA VAL A 529 18.12 3.28 -16.21
C VAL A 529 18.03 4.81 -16.33
N PHE A 530 17.21 5.39 -15.47
CA PHE A 530 17.27 6.81 -15.11
C PHE A 530 18.23 6.97 -13.94
N ARG A 531 19.24 7.82 -14.11
CA ARG A 531 20.29 8.07 -13.13
C ARG A 531 20.16 9.44 -12.48
N TYR A 532 20.36 9.45 -11.17
CA TYR A 532 20.48 10.64 -10.33
C TYR A 532 21.82 10.59 -9.58
N VAL A 533 22.65 11.62 -9.72
CA VAL A 533 23.92 11.78 -9.02
C VAL A 533 23.67 12.71 -7.84
N VAL A 534 23.50 12.12 -6.66
CA VAL A 534 23.12 12.85 -5.45
C VAL A 534 24.36 13.24 -4.67
N ASP A 535 24.61 14.54 -4.63
CA ASP A 535 25.56 15.18 -3.71
C ASP A 535 24.82 15.60 -2.44
N LEU A 536 25.17 15.01 -1.29
CA LEU A 536 24.53 15.33 -0.02
C LEU A 536 24.87 16.74 0.51
N ASN A 537 25.85 17.43 -0.09
CA ASN A 537 26.14 18.84 0.15
C ASN A 537 25.33 19.80 -0.72
N ASP A 538 24.69 19.30 -1.78
CA ASP A 538 23.91 20.14 -2.69
C ASP A 538 22.57 20.51 -2.03
N PRO A 539 22.31 21.81 -1.80
CA PRO A 539 21.08 22.26 -1.17
C PRO A 539 19.83 21.90 -1.98
N LYS A 540 19.94 21.56 -3.27
CA LYS A 540 18.78 21.16 -4.09
C LYS A 540 18.11 19.88 -3.58
N TYR A 541 18.86 19.00 -2.94
CA TYR A 541 18.32 17.73 -2.41
C TYR A 541 17.96 17.82 -0.94
N PHE A 542 18.53 18.76 -0.19
CA PHE A 542 18.30 18.88 1.24
C PHE A 542 16.92 19.50 1.55
N VAL A 543 16.17 18.87 2.45
CA VAL A 543 14.85 19.37 2.88
C VAL A 543 14.91 19.97 4.28
N ARG A 544 15.30 19.17 5.27
CA ARG A 544 15.35 19.58 6.69
C ARG A 544 16.19 18.65 7.54
N THR A 545 16.56 19.12 8.72
CA THR A 545 17.18 18.30 9.77
C THR A 545 16.12 17.60 10.62
N GLY A 546 16.50 16.45 11.15
CA GLY A 546 15.73 15.67 12.12
C GLY A 546 16.37 15.78 13.50
N VAL A 547 16.36 14.69 14.25
CA VAL A 547 17.03 14.62 15.55
C VAL A 547 18.55 14.76 15.36
N GLN A 548 19.17 15.63 16.16
CA GLN A 548 20.60 15.88 16.17
C GLN A 548 21.18 15.69 17.59
N ALA A 549 22.45 15.30 17.65
CA ALA A 549 23.22 15.15 18.87
C ALA A 549 24.61 15.77 18.67
N VAL A 550 25.01 16.63 19.59
CA VAL A 550 26.34 17.24 19.60
C VAL A 550 27.34 16.25 20.21
N ASP A 551 28.52 16.15 19.63
CA ASP A 551 29.61 15.33 20.18
C ASP A 551 29.97 15.83 21.60
N PRO A 552 30.00 14.96 22.62
CA PRO A 552 30.35 15.35 23.99
C PRO A 552 31.77 15.92 24.14
N THR A 553 32.66 15.60 23.20
CA THR A 553 34.09 15.96 23.23
C THR A 553 34.45 17.15 22.35
N ASP A 554 33.61 17.48 21.36
CA ASP A 554 33.79 18.59 20.43
C ASP A 554 32.46 19.20 20.02
N SER A 555 32.11 20.36 20.58
CA SER A 555 30.83 21.03 20.32
C SER A 555 30.62 21.49 18.88
N THR A 556 31.66 21.46 18.04
CA THR A 556 31.56 21.77 16.60
C THR A 556 31.10 20.57 15.76
N ARG A 557 31.14 19.35 16.33
CA ARG A 557 30.77 18.12 15.63
C ARG A 557 29.35 17.71 16.01
N VAL A 558 28.50 17.55 15.00
CA VAL A 558 27.07 17.23 15.17
C VAL A 558 26.75 15.98 14.39
N ALA A 559 26.34 14.92 15.10
CA ALA A 559 25.72 13.76 14.49
C ALA A 559 24.21 14.01 14.35
N GLY A 560 23.58 13.47 13.31
CA GLY A 560 22.14 13.60 13.21
C GLY A 560 21.54 13.18 11.90
N TRP A 561 20.21 13.21 11.89
CA TRP A 561 19.39 12.87 10.73
C TRP A 561 19.14 14.08 9.85
N ARG A 562 19.19 13.88 8.53
CA ARG A 562 18.83 14.87 7.51
C ARG A 562 17.93 14.21 6.47
N LEU A 563 16.84 14.89 6.12
CA LEU A 563 15.92 14.46 5.08
C LEU A 563 16.41 14.99 3.73
N TYR A 564 16.59 14.07 2.79
CA TYR A 564 16.89 14.37 1.40
C TYR A 564 15.73 13.97 0.51
N ARG A 565 15.56 14.72 -0.58
CA ARG A 565 14.51 14.56 -1.57
C ARG A 565 15.10 14.73 -2.96
N VAL A 566 15.08 13.66 -3.75
CA VAL A 566 15.58 13.63 -5.12
C VAL A 566 14.42 13.82 -6.09
N PRO A 567 14.37 14.89 -6.90
CA PRO A 567 13.31 15.11 -7.89
C PRO A 567 13.42 14.12 -9.05
N LEU A 568 12.46 13.20 -9.18
CA LEU A 568 12.50 12.15 -10.18
C LEU A 568 12.27 12.67 -11.61
N ARG A 569 11.65 13.85 -11.76
CA ARG A 569 11.46 14.50 -13.07
C ARG A 569 12.72 15.18 -13.61
N ASP A 570 13.68 15.50 -12.74
CA ASP A 570 14.95 16.12 -13.11
C ASP A 570 16.05 15.06 -13.19
N VAL A 571 15.97 14.24 -14.24
CA VAL A 571 16.91 13.13 -14.45
C VAL A 571 18.26 13.68 -14.87
N ASP A 572 19.32 13.36 -14.12
CA ASP A 572 20.68 13.79 -14.49
C ASP A 572 21.12 13.10 -15.79
N ARG A 573 20.94 11.77 -15.89
CA ARG A 573 21.33 11.01 -17.09
C ARG A 573 20.33 9.89 -17.39
N THR A 574 20.07 9.67 -18.67
CA THR A 574 19.32 8.51 -19.16
C THR A 574 20.29 7.57 -19.86
N ILE A 575 20.36 6.31 -19.42
CA ILE A 575 21.23 5.27 -19.99
C ILE A 575 20.32 4.23 -20.63
N GLY A 576 20.58 3.86 -21.89
CA GLY A 576 19.75 2.92 -22.63
C GLY A 576 18.41 3.53 -23.09
N GLN A 577 17.33 2.76 -23.01
CA GLN A 577 15.95 3.13 -23.30
C GLN A 577 15.02 2.75 -22.13
N PRO A 578 15.23 3.33 -20.93
CA PRO A 578 14.44 3.00 -19.75
C PRO A 578 12.98 3.39 -19.93
N ASN A 579 12.10 2.58 -19.36
CA ASN A 579 10.68 2.85 -19.28
C ASN A 579 10.30 3.13 -17.83
N ILE A 580 9.92 4.38 -17.53
CA ILE A 580 9.51 4.82 -16.18
C ILE A 580 8.28 4.04 -15.66
N ARG A 581 7.54 3.37 -16.56
CA ARG A 581 6.38 2.54 -16.21
C ARG A 581 6.74 1.09 -15.85
N LEU A 582 7.97 0.68 -16.16
CA LEU A 582 8.47 -0.69 -15.98
C LEU A 582 9.79 -0.69 -15.21
N VAL A 583 9.86 0.10 -14.14
CA VAL A 583 11.05 0.13 -13.28
C VAL A 583 11.05 -1.13 -12.42
N LYS A 584 12.05 -2.00 -12.62
CA LYS A 584 12.19 -3.24 -11.85
C LYS A 584 13.10 -3.08 -10.64
N HIS A 585 14.19 -2.34 -10.78
CA HIS A 585 15.30 -2.31 -9.82
C HIS A 585 15.64 -0.88 -9.40
N LEU A 586 16.11 -0.75 -8.15
CA LEU A 586 16.79 0.44 -7.65
C LEU A 586 18.21 0.02 -7.27
N ARG A 587 19.22 0.60 -7.93
CA ARG A 587 20.64 0.45 -7.55
C ARG A 587 21.16 1.74 -6.96
N VAL A 588 21.83 1.64 -5.81
CA VAL A 588 22.58 2.74 -5.21
C VAL A 588 24.07 2.41 -5.34
N THR A 589 24.83 3.26 -6.03
CA THR A 589 26.28 3.17 -6.10
C THR A 589 26.89 4.28 -5.28
N LEU A 590 27.73 3.91 -4.31
CA LEU A 590 28.54 4.85 -3.55
C LEU A 590 29.81 5.11 -4.35
N ALA A 591 30.14 6.38 -4.57
CA ALA A 591 31.33 6.79 -5.31
C ALA A 591 32.06 7.92 -4.58
N THR A 592 33.38 7.81 -4.44
CA THR A 592 34.24 8.85 -3.84
C THR A 592 35.35 9.25 -4.81
N PRO A 593 35.84 10.51 -4.74
CA PRO A 593 36.98 10.92 -5.55
C PRO A 593 38.26 10.18 -5.13
N PRO A 594 39.35 10.31 -5.90
CA PRO A 594 40.66 9.78 -5.53
C PRO A 594 41.14 10.33 -4.19
N ASP A 595 41.83 9.47 -3.42
CA ASP A 595 42.56 9.92 -2.23
C ASP A 595 43.69 10.91 -2.58
N ASN A 596 44.26 11.53 -1.54
CA ASN A 596 45.38 12.48 -1.64
C ASN A 596 46.74 11.86 -1.26
N GLY A 597 46.90 10.55 -1.41
CA GLY A 597 48.06 9.78 -0.97
C GLY A 597 48.05 9.43 0.52
N LEU A 598 46.91 9.62 1.21
CA LEU A 598 46.68 9.18 2.58
C LEU A 598 45.79 7.93 2.61
N PRO A 599 45.83 7.12 3.69
CA PRO A 599 44.92 5.99 3.83
C PRO A 599 43.46 6.42 3.71
N ASP A 600 42.72 5.68 2.89
CA ASP A 600 41.31 5.97 2.64
C ASP A 600 40.47 5.94 3.93
N PRO A 601 39.58 6.92 4.14
CA PRO A 601 38.67 6.89 5.27
C PRO A 601 37.59 5.81 5.06
N VAL A 602 37.26 5.14 6.16
CA VAL A 602 36.02 4.39 6.32
C VAL A 602 34.89 5.39 6.58
N ILE A 603 33.84 5.34 5.76
CA ILE A 603 32.69 6.24 5.81
C ILE A 603 31.47 5.45 6.34
N ARG A 604 30.85 5.93 7.42
CA ARG A 604 29.69 5.31 8.05
C ARG A 604 28.48 6.23 8.03
N PHE A 605 27.36 5.70 7.61
CA PHE A 605 26.09 6.43 7.57
C PHE A 605 24.91 5.47 7.62
N ALA A 606 23.71 5.97 7.90
CA ALA A 606 22.51 5.12 7.93
C ALA A 606 21.41 5.71 7.06
N LEU A 607 20.61 4.85 6.43
CA LEU A 607 19.40 5.25 5.70
C LEU A 607 18.16 4.87 6.51
N ALA A 608 17.15 5.73 6.50
CA ALA A 608 15.85 5.46 7.08
C ALA A 608 14.71 6.02 6.24
N ARG A 609 13.54 5.37 6.33
CA ARG A 609 12.26 5.81 5.73
C ARG A 609 12.35 6.15 4.23
N MET A 610 13.11 5.37 3.47
CA MET A 610 13.27 5.56 2.03
C MET A 610 11.93 5.26 1.31
N ARG A 611 11.48 6.18 0.46
CA ARG A 611 10.16 6.13 -0.19
C ARG A 611 10.13 6.88 -1.51
N LEU A 612 9.36 6.38 -2.46
CA LEU A 612 8.99 7.12 -3.66
C LEU A 612 7.66 7.82 -3.40
N VAL A 613 7.67 9.13 -3.28
CA VAL A 613 6.48 9.95 -3.03
C VAL A 613 5.99 10.58 -4.32
N GLY A 614 4.68 10.70 -4.47
CA GLY A 614 4.04 11.32 -5.63
C GLY A 614 2.87 12.15 -5.19
N ALA A 615 2.15 12.69 -6.17
CA ALA A 615 0.83 13.22 -5.96
C ALA A 615 -0.19 12.24 -6.57
N PRO A 616 -1.31 11.95 -5.91
CA PRO A 616 -2.44 11.30 -6.57
C PRO A 616 -3.05 12.22 -7.65
N TRP A 617 -2.73 13.52 -7.56
CA TRP A 617 -3.15 14.56 -8.48
C TRP A 617 -2.33 14.56 -9.75
N ILE A 618 -3.02 14.77 -10.87
CA ILE A 618 -2.39 14.89 -12.18
C ILE A 618 -2.26 16.38 -12.50
N ALA A 619 -1.02 16.83 -12.69
CA ALA A 619 -0.75 18.15 -13.25
C ALA A 619 -1.36 18.25 -14.65
N ARG A 620 -2.31 19.16 -14.85
CA ARG A 620 -3.00 19.39 -16.13
C ARG A 620 -2.31 20.43 -17.01
N ALA A 621 -1.55 21.33 -16.39
CA ALA A 621 -0.79 22.40 -17.03
C ALA A 621 0.35 22.84 -16.10
N ASP A 622 1.43 23.38 -16.67
CA ASP A 622 2.57 23.91 -15.92
C ASP A 622 2.25 25.25 -15.21
N ALA A 623 1.18 25.92 -15.63
CA ALA A 623 0.65 27.12 -15.01
C ALA A 623 -0.76 26.86 -14.44
N PRO A 624 -1.17 27.55 -13.36
CA PRO A 624 -2.54 27.50 -12.88
C PRO A 624 -3.51 27.85 -14.01
N ILE A 625 -4.55 27.06 -14.16
CA ILE A 625 -5.66 27.41 -15.04
C ILE A 625 -6.35 28.61 -14.37
N GLU A 626 -6.41 29.77 -15.03
CA GLU A 626 -7.22 30.89 -14.52
C GLU A 626 -8.67 30.42 -14.39
N GLY A 627 -9.17 30.46 -13.15
CA GLY A 627 -10.52 30.05 -12.77
C GLY A 627 -11.41 31.25 -12.50
#